data_AF-A0A3D6EV44-F1
#
_entry.id   AF-A0A3D6EV44-F1
#
_cell.length_a   1.000
_cell.length_b   1.000
_cell.length_c   1.000
_cell.angle_alpha   90.00
_cell.angle_beta   90.00
_cell.angle_gamma   90.00
#
_symmetry.space_group_name_H-M   'P 1'
#
loop_
_entity.id
_entity.type
_entity.pdbx_description
1 polymer ?
#
loop_
_entity_poly.entity_id
_entity_poly.type
_entity_poly.pdbx_seq_one_letter_code
_entity_poly.pdbx_strand_id
1 'polypeptide(L)'
;MSIWPFRNYWKKRSKHYIRFMKKNCAFLICVFAFVFTTHAQSTSDILISGGFDLIKTDYSRFGDKLQLGAEANYFVLRHFAVGGGLELWTRQPSSFAMGVRYYALDNFFIRFRGWIGANDVALGGGWSKPINEKWRFEAIGDFYLGQTEFAIRAGVGYVIKSKNGL
;
A
#
# COMPACT_ATOMS: atom_id res chain seq x y z
N MET A 1 49.00 48.19 -13.60
CA MET A 1 48.48 46.83 -13.89
C MET A 1 47.42 46.47 -12.87
N SER A 2 46.20 46.15 -13.30
CA SER A 2 45.02 46.04 -12.44
C SER A 2 44.91 44.65 -11.76
N ILE A 3 44.65 44.64 -10.46
CA ILE A 3 44.47 43.43 -9.62
C ILE A 3 43.01 42.89 -9.73
N TRP A 4 42.38 43.07 -10.89
CA TRP A 4 40.94 42.87 -11.04
C TRP A 4 40.43 41.42 -11.26
N PRO A 5 41.21 40.38 -11.65
CA PRO A 5 40.60 39.08 -11.97
C PRO A 5 40.39 38.17 -10.75
N PHE A 6 41.06 38.41 -9.62
CA PHE A 6 41.08 37.46 -8.50
C PHE A 6 39.79 37.43 -7.67
N ARG A 7 39.04 38.54 -7.59
CA ARG A 7 37.84 38.65 -6.73
C ARG A 7 36.63 37.90 -7.29
N ASN A 8 36.55 37.74 -8.61
CA ASN A 8 35.42 37.06 -9.28
C ASN A 8 35.56 35.53 -9.28
N TYR A 9 36.77 35.01 -9.15
CA TYR A 9 37.04 33.56 -9.14
C TYR A 9 36.52 32.89 -7.86
N TRP A 10 36.73 33.52 -6.70
CA TRP A 10 36.27 33.01 -5.40
C TRP A 10 34.74 33.04 -5.23
N LYS A 11 34.08 34.07 -5.79
CA LYS A 11 32.60 34.20 -5.75
C LYS A 11 31.88 33.13 -6.59
N LYS A 12 32.53 32.63 -7.65
CA LYS A 12 31.98 31.59 -8.54
C LYS A 12 32.14 30.18 -7.94
N ARG A 13 33.26 29.90 -7.25
CA ARG A 13 33.47 28.63 -6.52
C ARG A 13 32.55 28.47 -5.31
N SER A 14 32.32 29.51 -4.50
CA SER A 14 31.46 29.38 -3.29
C SER A 14 29.99 29.13 -3.65
N LYS A 15 29.48 29.76 -4.72
CA LYS A 15 28.13 29.49 -5.25
C LYS A 15 27.94 28.04 -5.69
N HIS A 16 28.99 27.38 -6.19
CA HIS A 16 28.92 25.98 -6.60
C HIS A 16 28.87 25.01 -5.41
N TYR A 17 29.66 25.26 -4.37
CA TYR A 17 29.64 24.49 -3.12
C TYR A 17 28.30 24.58 -2.38
N ILE A 18 27.72 25.79 -2.29
CA ILE A 18 26.41 26.01 -1.66
C ILE A 18 25.29 25.28 -2.42
N ARG A 19 25.37 25.21 -3.76
CA ARG A 19 24.38 24.49 -4.59
C ARG A 19 24.49 22.98 -4.43
N PHE A 20 25.71 22.45 -4.27
CA PHE A 20 25.98 21.03 -4.02
C PHE A 20 25.50 20.60 -2.62
N MET A 21 25.80 21.39 -1.58
CA MET A 21 25.32 21.13 -0.21
C MET A 21 23.80 21.19 -0.10
N LYS A 22 23.12 22.15 -0.77
CA LYS A 22 21.66 22.24 -0.76
C LYS A 22 20.97 21.01 -1.40
N LYS A 23 21.55 20.44 -2.47
CA LYS A 23 21.03 19.20 -3.09
C LYS A 23 21.19 17.99 -2.17
N ASN A 24 22.32 17.87 -1.47
CA ASN A 24 22.58 16.74 -0.58
C ASN A 24 21.79 16.85 0.74
N CYS A 25 21.60 18.06 1.26
CA CYS A 25 20.73 18.28 2.42
C CYS A 25 19.26 17.99 2.10
N ALA A 26 18.76 18.35 0.90
CA ALA A 26 17.41 18.00 0.48
C ALA A 26 17.21 16.48 0.40
N PHE A 27 18.20 15.75 -0.11
CA PHE A 27 18.18 14.29 -0.15
C PHE A 27 18.16 13.68 1.27
N LEU A 28 19.01 14.16 2.17
CA LEU A 28 19.03 13.71 3.57
C LEU A 28 17.74 14.03 4.33
N ILE A 29 17.13 15.19 4.07
CA ILE A 29 15.83 15.58 4.65
C ILE A 29 14.70 14.66 4.11
N CYS A 30 14.72 14.30 2.82
CA CYS A 30 13.79 13.33 2.27
C CYS A 30 13.96 11.93 2.88
N VAL A 31 15.19 11.48 3.12
CA VAL A 31 15.44 10.20 3.80
C VAL A 31 14.96 10.24 5.25
N PHE A 32 15.23 11.33 5.98
CA PHE A 32 14.77 11.50 7.37
C PHE A 32 13.25 11.64 7.50
N ALA A 33 12.58 12.25 6.51
CA ALA A 33 11.12 12.38 6.51
C ALA A 33 10.38 11.04 6.36
N PHE A 34 11.05 10.00 5.87
CA PHE A 34 10.47 8.65 5.75
C PHE A 34 10.58 7.80 7.02
N VAL A 35 11.38 8.20 8.02
CA VAL A 35 11.66 7.38 9.22
C VAL A 35 10.52 7.44 10.26
N PHE A 36 9.60 8.41 10.17
CA PHE A 36 8.61 8.68 11.22
C PHE A 36 7.27 7.93 11.10
N THR A 37 7.18 6.83 10.35
CA THR A 37 5.89 6.11 10.18
C THR A 37 5.94 4.63 10.53
N THR A 38 6.62 4.27 11.62
CA THR A 38 6.53 2.93 12.20
C THR A 38 5.39 2.88 13.23
N HIS A 39 4.15 2.77 12.75
CA HIS A 39 3.06 2.33 13.63
C HIS A 39 3.22 0.83 13.85
N ALA A 40 3.73 0.45 15.02
CA ALA A 40 3.81 -0.94 15.45
C ALA A 40 2.40 -1.54 15.47
N GLN A 41 2.13 -2.43 14.51
CA GLN A 41 0.91 -3.21 14.47
C GLN A 41 1.03 -4.34 15.49
N SER A 42 0.07 -4.46 16.41
CA SER A 42 0.12 -5.43 17.50
C SER A 42 -0.26 -6.81 16.98
N THR A 43 0.35 -7.84 17.55
CA THR A 43 -0.09 -9.22 17.34
C THR A 43 -1.54 -9.36 17.83
N SER A 44 -2.38 -10.11 17.11
CA SER A 44 -3.81 -10.32 17.38
C SER A 44 -4.77 -9.17 17.02
N ASP A 45 -4.33 -8.18 16.25
CA ASP A 45 -5.23 -7.15 15.73
C ASP A 45 -6.15 -7.70 14.62
N ILE A 46 -7.35 -7.13 14.48
CA ILE A 46 -8.27 -7.41 13.37
C ILE A 46 -8.32 -6.19 12.47
N LEU A 47 -8.10 -6.39 11.17
CA LEU A 47 -8.28 -5.37 10.14
C LEU A 47 -9.49 -5.73 9.29
N ILE A 48 -10.53 -4.90 9.38
CA ILE A 48 -11.68 -4.98 8.50
C ILE A 48 -11.48 -3.94 7.41
N SER A 49 -11.38 -4.35 6.15
CA SER A 49 -11.29 -3.43 5.03
C SER A 49 -12.43 -3.57 4.05
N GLY A 50 -12.75 -2.44 3.43
CA GLY A 50 -13.74 -2.33 2.36
C GLY A 50 -13.12 -1.56 1.21
N GLY A 51 -13.34 -2.01 -0.01
CA GLY A 51 -12.79 -1.36 -1.19
C GLY A 51 -13.60 -1.64 -2.44
N PHE A 52 -13.28 -0.91 -3.49
CA PHE A 52 -13.88 -1.05 -4.80
C PHE A 52 -12.80 -1.15 -5.87
N ASP A 53 -13.09 -1.93 -6.90
CA ASP A 53 -12.15 -2.13 -8.00
C ASP A 53 -12.18 -0.89 -8.90
N LEU A 54 -11.01 -0.25 -9.05
CA LEU A 54 -10.83 0.94 -9.88
C LEU A 54 -10.60 0.55 -11.34
N ILE A 55 -9.77 -0.47 -11.56
CA ILE A 55 -9.35 -0.91 -12.89
C ILE A 55 -9.27 -2.44 -12.86
N LYS A 56 -9.91 -3.11 -13.82
CA LYS A 56 -9.72 -4.53 -14.08
C LYS A 56 -9.47 -4.73 -15.57
N THR A 57 -8.50 -5.54 -15.97
CA THR A 57 -8.10 -5.67 -17.39
C THR A 57 -9.22 -6.21 -18.30
N ASP A 58 -10.24 -6.90 -17.75
CA ASP A 58 -11.46 -7.34 -18.47
C ASP A 58 -12.54 -6.23 -18.61
N TYR A 59 -12.17 -4.96 -18.42
CA TYR A 59 -13.08 -3.84 -18.64
C TYR A 59 -13.25 -3.54 -20.14
N SER A 60 -14.27 -4.13 -20.77
CA SER A 60 -14.67 -3.74 -22.13
C SER A 60 -15.40 -2.37 -22.18
N ARG A 61 -15.89 -1.83 -21.05
CA ARG A 61 -16.52 -0.50 -20.93
C ARG A 61 -16.38 0.12 -19.53
N PHE A 62 -15.78 1.31 -19.45
CA PHE A 62 -15.59 2.09 -18.20
C PHE A 62 -16.93 2.23 -17.42
N GLY A 63 -17.01 1.69 -16.20
CA GLY A 63 -18.14 1.87 -15.28
C GLY A 63 -19.25 0.80 -15.26
N ASP A 64 -19.23 -0.24 -16.10
CA ASP A 64 -20.33 -1.22 -16.20
C ASP A 64 -20.26 -2.40 -15.19
N LYS A 65 -19.16 -2.53 -14.43
CA LYS A 65 -18.93 -3.64 -13.47
C LYS A 65 -18.36 -3.12 -12.15
N LEU A 66 -19.16 -2.40 -11.36
CA LEU A 66 -18.75 -2.03 -9.99
C LEU A 66 -18.63 -3.32 -9.14
N GLN A 67 -17.46 -3.54 -8.58
CA GLN A 67 -17.19 -4.64 -7.65
C GLN A 67 -16.83 -4.05 -6.29
N LEU A 68 -17.58 -4.45 -5.26
CA LEU A 68 -17.35 -4.05 -3.89
C LEU A 68 -16.81 -5.25 -3.13
N GLY A 69 -15.65 -5.08 -2.50
CA GLY A 69 -15.02 -6.10 -1.67
C GLY A 69 -15.01 -5.67 -0.21
N ALA A 70 -15.42 -6.55 0.68
CA ALA A 70 -15.20 -6.41 2.11
C ALA A 70 -14.33 -7.58 2.59
N GLU A 71 -13.31 -7.31 3.40
CA GLU A 71 -12.34 -8.29 3.86
C GLU A 71 -12.07 -8.12 5.35
N ALA A 72 -11.99 -9.24 6.07
CA ALA A 72 -11.56 -9.28 7.46
C ALA A 72 -10.25 -10.07 7.54
N ASN A 73 -9.22 -9.45 8.10
CA ASN A 73 -7.89 -10.02 8.25
C ASN A 73 -7.50 -10.02 9.73
N TYR A 74 -7.12 -11.17 10.24
CA TYR A 74 -6.64 -11.37 11.61
C TYR A 74 -5.12 -11.51 11.60
N PHE A 75 -4.42 -10.66 12.36
CA PHE A 75 -2.96 -10.66 12.46
C PHE A 75 -2.50 -11.75 13.42
N VAL A 76 -2.10 -12.90 12.86
CA VAL A 76 -1.53 -14.02 13.63
C VAL A 76 -0.13 -13.66 14.14
N LEU A 77 0.65 -12.97 13.31
CA LEU A 77 1.96 -12.42 13.64
C LEU A 77 2.02 -10.98 13.12
N ARG A 78 2.98 -10.18 13.62
CA ARG A 78 3.19 -8.81 13.13
C ARG A 78 3.31 -8.72 11.59
N HIS A 79 3.93 -9.72 10.97
CA HIS A 79 4.14 -9.77 9.52
C HIS A 79 3.16 -10.70 8.78
N PHE A 80 2.25 -11.39 9.48
CA PHE A 80 1.39 -12.39 8.86
C PHE A 80 -0.06 -12.26 9.34
N ALA A 81 -0.97 -12.07 8.38
CA ALA A 81 -2.39 -12.04 8.63
C ALA A 81 -3.11 -13.09 7.78
N VAL A 82 -4.14 -13.70 8.36
CA VAL A 82 -5.03 -14.63 7.67
C VAL A 82 -6.42 -14.03 7.65
N GLY A 83 -7.15 -14.21 6.55
CA GLY A 83 -8.39 -13.49 6.39
C GLY A 83 -9.33 -14.10 5.38
N GLY A 84 -10.56 -13.61 5.42
CA GLY A 84 -11.61 -13.93 4.48
C GLY A 84 -12.34 -12.66 4.08
N GLY A 85 -12.97 -12.68 2.92
CA GLY A 85 -13.70 -11.55 2.39
C GLY A 85 -14.85 -11.97 1.51
N LEU A 86 -15.78 -11.05 1.34
CA LEU A 86 -16.92 -11.18 0.45
C LEU A 86 -16.75 -10.16 -0.67
N GLU A 87 -16.91 -10.63 -1.89
CA GLU A 87 -16.94 -9.78 -3.07
C GLU A 87 -18.36 -9.77 -3.62
N LEU A 88 -18.97 -8.59 -3.56
CA LEU A 88 -20.29 -8.30 -4.08
C LEU A 88 -20.14 -7.69 -5.47
N TRP A 89 -20.76 -8.34 -6.44
CA TRP A 89 -20.82 -7.90 -7.81
C TRP A 89 -22.23 -7.40 -8.10
N THR A 90 -22.38 -6.22 -8.70
CA THR A 90 -23.71 -5.66 -9.02
C THR A 90 -24.48 -6.52 -10.03
N ARG A 91 -23.79 -7.34 -10.84
CA ARG A 91 -24.37 -8.15 -11.93
C ARG A 91 -24.10 -9.66 -11.83
N GLN A 92 -23.38 -10.12 -10.80
CA GLN A 92 -22.96 -11.53 -10.68
C GLN A 92 -23.14 -12.04 -9.23
N PRO A 93 -23.21 -13.36 -9.03
CA PRO A 93 -23.32 -13.94 -7.70
C PRO A 93 -22.15 -13.52 -6.81
N SER A 94 -22.46 -13.24 -5.54
CA SER A 94 -21.47 -12.94 -4.52
C SER A 94 -20.50 -14.11 -4.38
N SER A 95 -19.22 -13.80 -4.20
CA SER A 95 -18.17 -14.81 -4.03
C SER A 95 -17.46 -14.60 -2.71
N PHE A 96 -17.08 -15.72 -2.07
CA PHE A 96 -16.30 -15.69 -0.84
C PHE A 96 -14.83 -15.94 -1.17
N ALA A 97 -13.97 -15.04 -0.71
CA ALA A 97 -12.53 -15.14 -0.83
C ALA A 97 -11.92 -15.49 0.52
N MET A 98 -10.90 -16.33 0.53
CA MET A 98 -10.06 -16.59 1.69
C MET A 98 -8.60 -16.42 1.30
N GLY A 99 -7.77 -15.99 2.23
CA GLY A 99 -6.38 -15.77 1.90
C GLY A 99 -5.49 -15.41 3.07
N VAL A 100 -4.24 -15.16 2.72
CA VAL A 100 -3.19 -14.75 3.64
C VAL A 100 -2.51 -13.50 3.12
N ARG A 101 -2.02 -12.68 4.04
CA ARG A 101 -1.26 -11.47 3.78
C ARG A 101 0.06 -11.52 4.54
N TYR A 102 1.16 -11.28 3.84
CA TYR A 102 2.49 -11.16 4.40
C TYR A 102 2.99 -9.72 4.25
N TYR A 103 3.29 -9.05 5.36
CA TYR A 103 3.76 -7.67 5.39
C TYR A 103 5.28 -7.63 5.37
N ALA A 104 5.86 -7.47 4.16
CA ALA A 104 7.31 -7.33 3.99
C ALA A 104 7.84 -6.03 4.61
N LEU A 105 7.01 -4.98 4.61
CA LEU A 105 7.26 -3.70 5.28
C LEU A 105 5.97 -3.27 5.98
N ASP A 106 6.04 -2.37 6.98
CA ASP A 106 4.86 -1.94 7.75
C ASP A 106 3.71 -1.40 6.89
N ASN A 107 4.01 -0.90 5.69
CA ASN A 107 3.03 -0.36 4.73
C ASN A 107 2.89 -1.21 3.46
N PHE A 108 3.70 -2.24 3.22
CA PHE A 108 3.64 -3.05 2.01
C PHE A 108 3.39 -4.51 2.35
N PHE A 109 2.42 -5.11 1.68
CA PHE A 109 2.08 -6.50 1.86
C PHE A 109 1.96 -7.23 0.53
N ILE A 110 2.29 -8.50 0.57
CA ILE A 110 1.98 -9.48 -0.46
C ILE A 110 0.78 -10.26 0.04
N ARG A 111 -0.13 -10.63 -0.85
CA ARG A 111 -1.31 -11.40 -0.51
C ARG A 111 -1.52 -12.56 -1.45
N PHE A 112 -2.07 -13.63 -0.93
CA PHE A 112 -2.52 -14.77 -1.70
C PHE A 112 -3.97 -15.05 -1.32
N ARG A 113 -4.84 -15.19 -2.33
CA ARG A 113 -6.28 -15.43 -2.15
C ARG A 113 -6.76 -16.59 -3.01
N GLY A 114 -7.70 -17.36 -2.48
CA GLY A 114 -8.52 -18.30 -3.23
C GLY A 114 -10.00 -17.97 -3.06
N TRP A 115 -10.79 -18.11 -4.13
CA TRP A 115 -12.23 -17.90 -4.10
C TRP A 115 -12.97 -19.23 -4.04
N ILE A 116 -13.75 -19.41 -2.98
CA ILE A 116 -14.64 -20.55 -2.80
C ILE A 116 -15.95 -20.23 -3.53
N GLY A 117 -16.21 -20.95 -4.63
CA GLY A 117 -17.37 -20.75 -5.51
C GLY A 117 -16.95 -20.48 -6.96
N ALA A 118 -15.93 -19.65 -7.18
CA ALA A 118 -15.36 -19.39 -8.50
C ALA A 118 -14.18 -20.33 -8.86
N ASN A 119 -13.62 -21.02 -7.85
CA ASN A 119 -12.47 -21.93 -7.98
C ASN A 119 -11.26 -21.28 -8.69
N ASP A 120 -10.97 -20.03 -8.32
CA ASP A 120 -9.82 -19.28 -8.83
C ASP A 120 -8.91 -18.85 -7.67
N VAL A 121 -7.65 -18.57 -8.00
CA VAL A 121 -6.64 -18.10 -7.07
C VAL A 121 -5.97 -16.84 -7.63
N ALA A 122 -5.67 -15.91 -6.74
CA ALA A 122 -4.95 -14.70 -7.08
C ALA A 122 -3.74 -14.50 -6.16
N LEU A 123 -2.69 -13.99 -6.76
CA LEU A 123 -1.50 -13.51 -6.08
C LEU A 123 -1.42 -12.00 -6.31
N GLY A 124 -1.22 -11.25 -5.24
CA GLY A 124 -1.23 -9.80 -5.31
C GLY A 124 -0.30 -9.14 -4.33
N GLY A 125 -0.23 -7.83 -4.44
CA GLY A 125 0.48 -6.97 -3.52
C GLY A 125 -0.34 -5.73 -3.23
N GLY A 126 -0.13 -5.15 -2.06
CA GLY A 126 -0.82 -3.93 -1.67
C GLY A 126 0.04 -3.02 -0.83
N TRP A 127 -0.38 -1.78 -0.82
CA TRP A 127 0.14 -0.72 0.03
C TRP A 127 -0.95 -0.27 0.98
N SER A 128 -0.68 -0.35 2.29
CA SER A 128 -1.59 0.06 3.36
C SER A 128 -0.96 1.19 4.16
N LYS A 129 -1.45 2.42 4.00
CA LYS A 129 -0.97 3.59 4.74
C LYS A 129 -1.91 3.92 5.90
N PRO A 130 -1.44 3.98 7.16
CA PRO A 130 -2.25 4.46 8.27
C PRO A 130 -2.59 5.95 8.08
N ILE A 131 -3.87 6.28 8.18
CA ILE A 131 -4.38 7.66 8.22
C ILE A 131 -4.41 8.13 9.68
N ASN A 132 -4.80 7.24 10.59
CA ASN A 132 -4.74 7.41 12.04
C ASN A 132 -4.57 6.03 12.72
N GLU A 133 -4.72 5.96 14.04
CA GLU A 133 -4.53 4.71 14.80
C GLU A 133 -5.53 3.59 14.48
N LYS A 134 -6.66 3.92 13.85
CA LYS A 134 -7.73 2.96 13.53
C LYS A 134 -7.95 2.84 12.02
N TRP A 135 -7.80 3.92 11.26
CA TRP A 135 -8.09 3.97 9.84
C TRP A 135 -6.82 3.85 9.00
N ARG A 136 -6.89 3.04 7.96
CA ARG A 136 -5.84 2.85 6.97
C ARG A 136 -6.43 3.01 5.57
N PHE A 137 -5.64 3.55 4.65
CA PHE A 137 -5.94 3.51 3.23
C PHE A 137 -5.26 2.28 2.64
N GLU A 138 -5.97 1.51 1.82
CA GLU A 138 -5.42 0.35 1.13
C GLU A 138 -5.49 0.55 -0.40
N ALA A 139 -4.37 0.35 -1.07
CA ALA A 139 -4.30 0.18 -2.53
C ALA A 139 -3.75 -1.22 -2.81
N ILE A 140 -4.46 -2.00 -3.61
CA ILE A 140 -4.18 -3.42 -3.83
C ILE A 140 -4.16 -3.70 -5.32
N GLY A 141 -3.16 -4.43 -5.79
CA GLY A 141 -3.10 -4.99 -7.13
C GLY A 141 -3.09 -6.52 -7.03
N ASP A 142 -4.09 -7.17 -7.61
CA ASP A 142 -4.23 -8.63 -7.62
C ASP A 142 -4.12 -9.18 -9.03
N PHE A 143 -3.33 -10.23 -9.19
CA PHE A 143 -3.18 -10.99 -10.43
C PHE A 143 -3.85 -12.36 -10.28
N TYR A 144 -4.88 -12.59 -11.08
CA TYR A 144 -5.68 -13.82 -11.10
C TYR A 144 -4.99 -14.85 -11.98
N LEU A 145 -4.62 -15.99 -11.42
CA LEU A 145 -3.85 -17.01 -12.13
C LEU A 145 -4.73 -17.85 -13.07
N GLY A 146 -6.00 -18.10 -12.72
CA GLY A 146 -6.90 -18.88 -13.56
C GLY A 146 -7.26 -18.17 -14.87
N GLN A 147 -7.48 -16.85 -14.80
CA GLN A 147 -7.91 -16.04 -15.96
C GLN A 147 -6.80 -15.13 -16.52
N THR A 148 -5.61 -15.11 -15.91
CA THR A 148 -4.49 -14.23 -16.29
C THR A 148 -4.89 -12.74 -16.31
N GLU A 149 -5.76 -12.35 -15.38
CA GLU A 149 -6.31 -10.99 -15.28
C GLU A 149 -5.60 -10.20 -14.18
N PHE A 150 -5.59 -8.88 -14.31
CA PHE A 150 -5.11 -7.98 -13.28
C PHE A 150 -6.23 -7.04 -12.82
N ALA A 151 -6.32 -6.83 -11.50
CA ALA A 151 -7.22 -5.86 -10.89
C ALA A 151 -6.46 -4.92 -9.95
N ILE A 152 -6.84 -3.64 -9.97
CA ILE A 152 -6.43 -2.64 -9.01
C ILE A 152 -7.64 -2.23 -8.19
N ARG A 153 -7.52 -2.34 -6.88
CA ARG A 153 -8.51 -1.96 -5.87
C ARG A 153 -7.99 -0.85 -5.01
N ALA A 154 -8.85 0.10 -4.68
CA ALA A 154 -8.61 1.06 -3.62
C ALA A 154 -9.68 0.90 -2.55
N GLY A 155 -9.31 1.13 -1.29
CA GLY A 155 -10.19 0.93 -0.17
C GLY A 155 -9.69 1.57 1.11
N VAL A 156 -10.45 1.34 2.16
CA VAL A 156 -10.16 1.77 3.52
C VAL A 156 -10.27 0.59 4.47
N GLY A 157 -9.35 0.54 5.41
CA GLY A 157 -9.29 -0.45 6.47
C GLY A 157 -9.50 0.17 7.84
N TYR A 158 -10.20 -0.55 8.71
CA TYR A 158 -10.41 -0.23 10.10
C TYR A 158 -9.75 -1.30 10.98
N VAL A 159 -8.81 -0.88 11.82
CA VAL A 159 -8.08 -1.72 12.77
C VAL A 159 -8.82 -1.73 14.10
N ILE A 160 -9.25 -2.92 14.49
CA ILE A 160 -9.75 -3.23 15.82
C ILE A 160 -8.57 -3.83 16.58
N LYS A 161 -7.99 -3.03 17.48
CA LYS A 161 -6.92 -3.50 18.37
C LYS A 161 -7.48 -4.46 19.40
N SER A 162 -6.86 -5.62 19.55
CA SER A 162 -7.21 -6.53 20.64
C SER A 162 -6.65 -5.98 21.95
N LYS A 163 -7.46 -5.98 23.02
CA LYS A 163 -7.04 -5.49 24.35
C LYS A 163 -6.04 -6.41 25.06
N ASN A 164 -5.68 -7.55 24.47
CA ASN A 164 -4.86 -8.58 25.10
C ASN A 164 -3.37 -8.53 24.67
N GLY A 165 -2.80 -7.32 24.53
CA GLY A 165 -1.36 -7.14 24.41
C GLY A 165 -0.72 -7.04 25.79
N LEU A 166 -0.20 -8.17 26.30
CA LEU A 166 0.80 -8.19 27.37
C LEU A 166 2.17 -7.82 26.81
#